data_AF-A0A7V4AKV0-F1
#
_entry.id   AF-A0A7V4AKV0-F1
#
_cell.length_a   1.000
_cell.length_b   1.000
_cell.length_c   1.000
_cell.angle_alpha   90.00
_cell.angle_beta   90.00
_cell.angle_gamma   90.00
#
_symmetry.space_group_name_H-M   'P 1'
#
loop_
_entity.id
_entity.type
_entity.pdbx_description
1 polymer ?
#
loop_
_entity_poly.entity_id
_entity_poly.type
_entity_poly.pdbx_seq_one_letter_code
_entity_poly.pdbx_strand_id
1 'polypeptide(L)'
;MKRKAYPSDVTDEEWNLVAPYLTLMREDAPQREYPLREVFNALRWIVRTGAPWRMLPHDFPPWEVVYAQTQRWLKAGVFQALVHDLRALLRTLEGREPDPSAVVLDSRTLPATPESGHRAGYDGAKRRRGSKVHMAVDTLGHLLALVVTPADVG
;
A
#
# COMPACT_ATOMS: atom_id res chain seq x y z
N MET A 1 20.97 5.69 -13.18
CA MET A 1 20.52 6.80 -14.04
C MET A 1 20.15 7.97 -13.14
N LYS A 2 20.77 9.15 -13.27
CA LYS A 2 20.44 10.32 -12.43
C LYS A 2 19.26 11.05 -13.08
N ARG A 3 18.03 10.60 -12.80
CA ARG A 3 16.82 11.34 -13.18
C ARG A 3 16.57 12.47 -12.17
N LYS A 4 15.78 13.47 -12.57
CA LYS A 4 15.30 14.48 -11.63
C LYS A 4 14.37 13.81 -10.62
N ALA A 5 14.55 14.12 -9.34
CA ALA A 5 13.71 13.56 -8.29
C ALA A 5 12.27 14.08 -8.40
N TYR A 6 11.29 13.21 -8.20
CA TYR A 6 9.89 13.61 -8.04
C TYR A 6 9.62 13.96 -6.56
N PRO A 7 8.62 14.83 -6.26
CA PRO A 7 8.19 15.07 -4.88
C PRO A 7 7.71 13.81 -4.14
N SER A 8 7.38 12.75 -4.87
CA SER A 8 7.00 11.44 -4.34
C SER A 8 8.19 10.49 -4.13
N ASP A 9 9.42 10.90 -4.41
CA ASP A 9 10.59 10.07 -4.16
C ASP A 9 10.89 10.00 -2.67
N VAL A 10 11.41 8.87 -2.20
CA VAL A 10 11.82 8.74 -0.80
C VAL A 10 13.12 9.47 -0.51
N THR A 11 13.20 10.08 0.66
CA THR A 11 14.47 10.56 1.22
C THR A 11 15.39 9.37 1.58
N ASP A 12 16.64 9.65 1.90
CA ASP A 12 17.57 8.59 2.34
C ASP A 12 17.13 7.98 3.69
N GLU A 13 16.58 8.78 4.59
CA GLU A 13 16.04 8.33 5.87
C GLU A 13 14.81 7.43 5.69
N GLU A 14 13.84 7.88 4.88
CA GLU A 14 12.69 7.06 4.51
C GLU A 14 13.14 5.76 3.83
N TRP A 15 14.13 5.84 2.93
CA TRP A 15 14.67 4.66 2.25
C TRP A 15 15.27 3.66 3.24
N ASN A 16 16.07 4.12 4.19
CA ASN A 16 16.70 3.25 5.20
C ASN A 16 15.66 2.57 6.09
N LEU A 17 14.53 3.22 6.37
CA LEU A 17 13.41 2.62 7.09
C LEU A 17 12.71 1.53 6.26
N VAL A 18 12.42 1.79 4.98
CA VAL A 18 11.60 0.87 4.17
C VAL A 18 12.40 -0.25 3.51
N ALA A 19 13.68 -0.02 3.21
CA ALA A 19 14.51 -0.95 2.44
C ALA A 19 14.54 -2.38 3.02
N PRO A 20 14.69 -2.59 4.34
CA PRO A 20 14.68 -3.94 4.91
C PRO A 20 13.43 -4.74 4.53
N TYR A 21 12.24 -4.13 4.60
CA TYR A 21 10.98 -4.77 4.22
C TYR A 21 10.90 -5.06 2.71
N LEU A 22 11.37 -4.13 1.89
CA LEU A 22 11.28 -4.24 0.43
C LEU A 22 12.25 -5.27 -0.16
N THR A 23 13.36 -5.55 0.51
CA THR A 23 14.46 -6.36 -0.04
C THR A 23 14.12 -7.82 -0.31
N LEU A 24 12.94 -8.33 0.08
CA LEU A 24 12.43 -9.69 -0.18
C LEU A 24 13.59 -10.70 -0.27
N MET A 25 14.22 -11.01 0.87
CA MET A 25 15.36 -11.93 0.91
C MET A 25 14.89 -13.37 0.73
N ARG A 26 14.51 -13.72 -0.49
CA ARG A 26 14.35 -15.11 -0.89
C ARG A 26 15.64 -15.58 -1.53
N GLU A 27 16.10 -16.78 -1.16
CA GLU A 27 17.29 -17.40 -1.73
C GLU A 27 17.17 -17.60 -3.25
N ASP A 28 15.95 -17.76 -3.76
CA ASP A 28 15.63 -17.97 -5.18
C ASP A 28 15.38 -16.67 -5.97
N ALA A 29 15.62 -15.49 -5.37
CA ALA A 29 15.33 -14.23 -6.04
C ALA A 29 16.29 -14.00 -7.22
N PRO A 30 15.78 -13.77 -8.46
CA PRO A 30 16.64 -13.49 -9.61
C PRO A 30 17.41 -12.19 -9.42
N GLN A 31 18.55 -12.06 -10.11
CA GLN A 31 19.34 -10.84 -10.11
C GLN A 31 18.49 -9.65 -10.56
N ARG A 32 18.54 -8.56 -9.79
CA ARG A 32 17.74 -7.36 -10.06
C ARG A 32 18.42 -6.52 -11.14
N GLU A 33 17.69 -6.22 -12.21
CA GLU A 33 18.13 -5.31 -13.27
C GLU A 33 18.01 -3.83 -12.86
N TYR A 34 16.99 -3.50 -12.06
CA TYR A 34 16.70 -2.12 -11.64
C TYR A 34 16.93 -1.93 -10.13
N PRO A 35 17.45 -0.77 -9.70
CA PRO A 35 17.58 -0.45 -8.27
C PRO A 35 16.22 -0.50 -7.58
N LEU A 36 16.15 -1.20 -6.45
CA LEU A 36 14.90 -1.38 -5.72
C LEU A 36 14.27 -0.05 -5.26
N ARG A 37 15.12 0.94 -4.94
CA ARG A 37 14.68 2.30 -4.61
C ARG A 37 13.94 2.98 -5.75
N GLU A 38 14.41 2.81 -6.98
CA GLU A 38 13.74 3.38 -8.16
C GLU A 38 12.41 2.69 -8.45
N VAL A 39 12.35 1.37 -8.25
CA VAL A 39 11.08 0.62 -8.36
C VAL A 39 10.09 1.09 -7.29
N PHE A 40 10.55 1.34 -6.07
CA PHE A 40 9.70 1.85 -5.00
C PHE A 40 9.25 3.29 -5.23
N ASN A 41 10.14 4.16 -5.71
CA ASN A 41 9.81 5.53 -6.10
C ASN A 41 8.77 5.57 -7.22
N ALA A 42 8.89 4.70 -8.23
CA ALA A 42 7.89 4.56 -9.29
C ALA A 42 6.52 4.15 -8.73
N LEU A 43 6.48 3.19 -7.79
CA LEU A 43 5.25 2.81 -7.10
C LEU A 43 4.65 3.99 -6.30
N ARG A 44 5.47 4.72 -5.53
CA ARG A 44 5.00 5.91 -4.80
C ARG A 44 4.43 6.98 -5.74
N TRP A 45 5.04 7.17 -6.90
CA TRP A 45 4.54 8.09 -7.92
C TRP A 45 3.16 7.66 -8.44
N ILE A 46 2.97 6.37 -8.75
CA ILE A 46 1.67 5.83 -9.18
C ILE A 46 0.62 6.01 -8.08
N VAL A 47 0.94 5.67 -6.83
CA VAL A 47 0.01 5.82 -5.69
C VAL A 47 -0.35 7.28 -5.46
N ARG A 48 0.60 8.20 -5.61
CA ARG A 48 0.37 9.63 -5.43
C ARG A 48 -0.48 10.24 -6.53
N THR A 49 -0.26 9.84 -7.78
CA THR A 49 -0.92 10.44 -8.95
C THR A 49 -2.23 9.77 -9.32
N GLY A 50 -2.40 8.49 -8.98
CA GLY A 50 -3.50 7.67 -9.47
C GLY A 50 -3.44 7.40 -10.98
N ALA A 51 -2.30 7.68 -11.63
CA ALA A 51 -2.16 7.51 -13.06
C ALA A 51 -2.22 6.02 -13.47
N PRO A 52 -2.76 5.70 -14.66
CA PRO A 52 -2.70 4.34 -15.20
C PRO A 52 -1.25 3.84 -15.29
N TRP A 53 -1.01 2.55 -15.04
CA TRP A 53 0.35 1.96 -15.07
C TRP A 53 1.14 2.25 -16.35
N ARG A 54 0.47 2.21 -17.51
CA ARG A 54 1.07 2.49 -18.82
C ARG A 54 1.48 3.96 -19.02
N MET A 55 1.04 4.86 -18.14
CA MET A 55 1.40 6.28 -18.12
C MET A 55 2.57 6.56 -17.17
N LEU A 56 3.21 5.52 -16.61
CA LEU A 56 4.41 5.70 -15.81
C LEU A 56 5.50 6.42 -16.65
N PRO A 57 6.10 7.51 -16.14
CA PRO A 57 7.14 8.24 -16.86
C PRO A 57 8.31 7.35 -17.31
N HIS A 58 8.84 7.62 -18.50
CA HIS A 58 9.91 6.81 -19.10
C HIS A 58 11.27 6.90 -18.38
N ASP A 59 11.43 7.81 -17.42
CA ASP A 59 12.63 7.91 -16.59
C ASP A 59 12.62 6.96 -15.39
N PHE A 60 11.48 6.31 -15.10
CA PHE A 60 11.38 5.19 -14.16
C PHE A 60 11.67 3.85 -14.83
N PRO A 61 11.93 2.77 -14.04
CA PRO A 61 11.91 1.40 -14.56
C PRO A 61 10.60 1.09 -15.31
N PRO A 62 10.62 0.18 -16.31
CA PRO A 62 9.42 -0.17 -17.08
C PRO A 62 8.26 -0.57 -16.18
N TRP A 63 7.04 -0.14 -16.53
CA TRP A 63 5.86 -0.32 -15.68
C TRP A 63 5.58 -1.80 -15.37
N GLU A 64 5.93 -2.72 -16.28
CA GLU A 64 5.81 -4.17 -16.09
C GLU A 64 6.66 -4.66 -14.92
N VAL A 65 7.89 -4.14 -14.81
CA VAL A 65 8.83 -4.46 -13.73
C VAL A 65 8.31 -3.92 -12.41
N VAL A 66 7.86 -2.66 -12.41
CA VAL A 66 7.30 -2.00 -11.23
C VAL A 66 6.04 -2.73 -10.75
N TYR A 67 5.14 -3.07 -11.67
CA TYR A 67 3.92 -3.81 -11.36
C TYR A 67 4.23 -5.19 -10.80
N ALA A 68 5.08 -5.98 -11.47
CA ALA A 68 5.44 -7.31 -11.02
C ALA A 68 6.10 -7.31 -9.63
N GLN A 69 7.01 -6.36 -9.37
CA GLN A 69 7.63 -6.21 -8.06
C GLN A 69 6.62 -5.77 -6.99
N THR A 70 5.70 -4.87 -7.34
CA THR A 70 4.61 -4.44 -6.45
C THR A 70 3.73 -5.62 -6.04
N GLN A 71 3.35 -6.49 -6.99
CA GLN A 71 2.59 -7.71 -6.68
C GLN A 71 3.37 -8.65 -5.76
N ARG A 72 4.69 -8.79 -5.95
CA ARG A 72 5.54 -9.58 -5.04
C ARG A 72 5.54 -9.01 -3.61
N TRP A 73 5.67 -7.69 -3.45
CA TRP A 73 5.61 -7.04 -2.14
C TRP A 73 4.24 -7.19 -1.46
N LEU A 74 3.15 -7.00 -2.21
CA LEU A 74 1.80 -7.18 -1.71
C LEU A 74 1.56 -8.63 -1.24
N LYS A 75 1.96 -9.61 -2.05
CA LYS A 75 1.84 -11.03 -1.71
C LYS A 75 2.67 -11.42 -0.47
N ALA A 76 3.82 -10.79 -0.29
CA ALA A 76 4.70 -11.03 0.85
C ALA A 76 4.27 -10.28 2.13
N GLY A 77 3.20 -9.49 2.10
CA GLY A 77 2.73 -8.75 3.29
C GLY A 77 3.63 -7.59 3.72
N VAL A 78 4.49 -7.12 2.81
CA VAL A 78 5.55 -6.13 3.11
C VAL A 78 5.00 -4.83 3.69
N PHE A 79 3.92 -4.32 3.12
CA PHE A 79 3.33 -3.05 3.57
C PHE A 79 2.60 -3.19 4.91
N GLN A 80 2.01 -4.35 5.17
CA GLN A 80 1.36 -4.66 6.44
C GLN A 80 2.39 -4.70 7.57
N ALA A 81 3.52 -5.39 7.36
CA ALA A 81 4.63 -5.43 8.32
C ALA A 81 5.20 -4.03 8.57
N LEU A 82 5.48 -3.27 7.50
CA LEU A 82 6.01 -1.90 7.60
C LEU A 82 5.07 -0.98 8.37
N VAL A 83 3.77 -0.97 8.06
CA VAL A 83 2.78 -0.14 8.76
C VAL A 83 2.62 -0.56 10.22
N HIS A 84 2.68 -1.86 10.51
CA HIS A 84 2.62 -2.37 11.87
C HIS A 84 3.79 -1.84 12.72
N ASP A 85 5.03 -2.02 12.24
CA ASP A 85 6.23 -1.62 12.98
C ASP A 85 6.34 -0.09 13.10
N LEU A 86 6.01 0.64 12.03
CA LEU A 86 5.97 2.11 12.07
C LEU A 86 4.95 2.61 13.09
N ARG A 87 3.75 2.01 13.14
CA ARG A 87 2.75 2.34 14.16
C ARG A 87 3.28 2.07 15.57
N ALA A 88 3.87 0.91 15.82
CA ALA A 88 4.43 0.54 17.13
C ALA A 88 5.47 1.58 17.60
N LEU A 89 6.36 2.00 16.69
CA LEU A 89 7.34 3.05 16.94
C LEU A 89 6.68 4.39 17.28
N LEU A 90 5.75 4.87 16.43
CA LEU A 90 5.08 6.16 16.62
C LEU A 90 4.31 6.21 17.94
N ARG A 91 3.63 5.11 18.32
CA ARG A 91 2.93 5.01 19.60
C ARG A 91 3.89 5.09 20.79
N THR A 92 5.02 4.40 20.71
CA THR A 92 6.04 4.42 21.77
C THR A 92 6.62 5.82 21.95
N LEU A 93 6.87 6.54 20.85
CA LEU A 93 7.35 7.93 20.88
C LEU A 93 6.33 8.88 21.54
N GLU A 94 5.04 8.60 21.40
CA GLU A 94 3.94 9.32 22.07
C GLU A 94 3.67 8.82 23.51
N GLY A 95 4.55 7.98 24.07
CA GLY A 95 4.42 7.46 25.44
C GLY A 95 3.24 6.48 25.61
N ARG A 96 2.83 5.80 24.54
CA ARG A 96 1.77 4.78 24.55
C ARG A 96 2.36 3.38 24.35
N GLU A 97 1.62 2.38 24.80
CA GLU A 97 1.91 0.97 24.50
C GLU A 97 1.91 0.72 22.98
N PRO A 98 2.86 -0.06 22.43
CA PRO A 98 2.95 -0.39 21.01
C PRO A 98 1.66 -1.01 20.46
N ASP A 99 1.04 -1.88 21.25
CA ASP A 99 -0.26 -2.47 20.95
C ASP A 99 -1.39 -1.61 21.54
N PRO A 100 -2.38 -1.20 20.72
CA PRO A 100 -3.47 -0.38 21.21
C PRO A 100 -4.46 -1.22 22.03
N SER A 101 -4.94 -0.65 23.14
CA SER A 101 -6.00 -1.23 23.95
C SER A 101 -7.42 -0.99 23.41
N ALA A 102 -7.56 -0.09 22.44
CA ALA A 102 -8.83 0.26 21.82
C ALA A 102 -8.66 0.54 20.32
N VAL A 103 -9.69 0.21 19.54
CA VAL A 103 -9.73 0.32 18.09
C VAL A 103 -11.01 1.02 17.66
N VAL A 104 -10.89 1.98 16.74
CA VAL A 104 -12.04 2.61 16.07
C VAL A 104 -12.21 1.91 14.71
N LEU A 105 -13.43 1.40 14.48
CA LEU A 105 -13.80 0.69 13.26
C LEU A 105 -14.84 1.49 12.51
N ASP A 106 -14.59 1.72 11.23
CA ASP A 106 -15.57 2.30 10.31
C ASP A 106 -15.52 1.58 8.95
N SER A 107 -16.63 1.66 8.21
CA SER A 107 -16.68 1.12 6.86
C SER A 107 -17.34 2.08 5.88
N ARG A 108 -16.84 2.08 4.64
CA ARG A 108 -17.41 2.87 3.55
C ARG A 108 -17.60 2.01 2.31
N THR A 109 -18.80 2.05 1.76
CA THR A 109 -19.07 1.47 0.43
C THR A 109 -18.53 2.42 -0.66
N LEU A 110 -17.66 1.90 -1.53
CA LEU A 110 -17.16 2.56 -2.73
C LEU A 110 -17.94 2.06 -3.96
N PRO A 111 -18.32 2.93 -4.91
CA PRO A 111 -18.95 2.51 -6.16
C PRO A 111 -18.05 1.55 -6.95
N ALA A 112 -18.66 0.55 -7.60
CA ALA A 112 -17.93 -0.36 -8.47
C ALA A 112 -17.46 0.33 -9.75
N THR A 113 -16.28 -0.06 -10.22
CA THR A 113 -15.75 0.23 -11.56
C THR A 113 -15.87 -1.00 -12.47
N PRO A 114 -15.70 -0.89 -13.80
CA PRO A 114 -15.67 -2.04 -14.70
C PRO A 114 -14.70 -3.15 -14.28
N GLU A 115 -13.58 -2.78 -13.66
CA GLU A 115 -12.52 -3.69 -13.19
C GLU A 115 -12.82 -4.33 -11.83
N SER A 116 -13.90 -3.93 -11.16
CA SER A 116 -14.24 -4.44 -9.84
C SER A 116 -14.63 -5.92 -9.89
N GLY A 117 -15.25 -6.38 -10.99
CA GLY A 117 -15.56 -7.78 -11.22
C GLY A 117 -16.30 -8.44 -10.04
N HIS A 118 -15.85 -9.64 -9.65
CA HIS A 118 -16.43 -10.40 -8.53
C HIS A 118 -16.18 -9.79 -7.14
N ARG A 119 -15.37 -8.72 -7.05
CA ARG A 119 -15.09 -8.02 -5.78
C ARG A 119 -16.17 -7.01 -5.43
N ALA A 120 -17.15 -6.79 -6.30
CA ALA A 120 -18.27 -5.89 -6.07
C ALA A 120 -19.58 -6.66 -5.82
N GLY A 121 -20.30 -6.25 -4.78
CA GLY A 121 -21.61 -6.76 -4.40
C GLY A 121 -22.69 -5.67 -4.49
N TYR A 122 -23.96 -6.04 -4.48
CA TYR A 122 -25.05 -5.05 -4.49
C TYR A 122 -25.48 -4.69 -3.06
N ASP A 123 -25.23 -3.45 -2.66
CA ASP A 123 -25.66 -2.90 -1.37
C ASP A 123 -27.10 -2.41 -1.49
N GLY A 124 -28.05 -3.16 -0.92
CA GLY A 124 -29.47 -2.81 -0.94
C GLY A 124 -29.80 -1.54 -0.18
N ALA A 125 -29.11 -1.26 0.93
CA ALA A 125 -29.34 -0.07 1.74
C ALA A 125 -28.86 1.20 1.03
N LYS A 126 -27.76 1.12 0.27
CA LYS A 126 -27.23 2.22 -0.54
C LYS A 126 -27.69 2.20 -1.99
N ARG A 127 -28.47 1.19 -2.38
CA ARG A 127 -29.01 0.95 -3.73
C ARG A 127 -27.94 1.07 -4.83
N ARG A 128 -26.74 0.53 -4.57
CA ARG A 128 -25.59 0.63 -5.49
C ARG A 128 -24.73 -0.63 -5.46
N ARG A 129 -24.13 -0.96 -6.60
CA ARG A 129 -23.09 -1.98 -6.69
C ARG A 129 -21.75 -1.39 -6.27
N GLY A 130 -21.00 -2.09 -5.42
CA GLY A 130 -19.76 -1.58 -4.87
C GLY A 130 -18.98 -2.58 -4.05
N SER A 131 -17.88 -2.10 -3.47
CA SER A 131 -17.09 -2.83 -2.47
C SER A 131 -17.12 -2.04 -1.16
N LYS A 132 -17.23 -2.72 -0.03
CA LYS A 132 -17.07 -2.11 1.28
C LYS A 132 -15.60 -2.15 1.68
N VAL A 133 -15.07 -0.98 2.02
CA VAL A 133 -13.75 -0.85 2.64
C VAL A 133 -13.97 -0.69 4.13
N HIS A 134 -13.51 -1.67 4.90
CA HIS A 134 -13.50 -1.66 6.36
C HIS A 134 -12.13 -1.22 6.82
N MET A 135 -12.07 -0.23 7.70
CA MET A 135 -10.81 0.33 8.20
C MET A 135 -10.82 0.32 9.72
N ALA A 136 -9.73 -0.16 10.29
CA ALA A 136 -9.46 -0.14 11.71
C ALA A 136 -8.30 0.80 11.99
N VAL A 137 -8.48 1.73 12.93
CA VAL A 137 -7.42 2.63 13.40
C VAL A 137 -7.31 2.60 14.92
N ASP A 138 -6.12 2.88 15.45
CA ASP A 138 -5.94 3.06 16.88
C ASP A 138 -6.49 4.42 17.37
N THR A 139 -6.37 4.67 18.67
CA THR A 139 -6.83 5.93 19.29
C THR A 139 -6.03 7.17 18.88
N LEU A 140 -4.88 7.00 18.21
CA LEU A 140 -4.08 8.08 17.63
C LEU A 140 -4.37 8.27 16.12
N GLY A 141 -5.24 7.43 15.54
CA GLY A 141 -5.59 7.44 14.12
C GLY A 141 -4.64 6.65 13.23
N HIS A 142 -3.70 5.86 13.78
CA HIS A 142 -2.81 5.02 13.00
C HIS A 142 -3.54 3.77 12.48
N LEU A 143 -3.27 3.40 11.22
CA LEU A 143 -3.90 2.25 10.58
C LEU A 143 -3.49 0.92 11.23
N LEU A 144 -4.48 0.10 11.57
CA LEU A 144 -4.32 -1.26 12.10
C LEU A 144 -4.59 -2.31 11.03
N ALA A 145 -5.71 -2.15 10.33
CA ALA A 145 -6.14 -3.09 9.29
C ALA A 145 -7.02 -2.38 8.26
N LEU A 146 -6.97 -2.88 7.02
CA LEU A 146 -7.88 -2.51 5.96
C LEU A 146 -8.32 -3.80 5.25
N VAL A 147 -9.63 -4.00 5.17
CA VAL A 147 -10.24 -5.16 4.52
C VAL A 147 -11.25 -4.68 3.50
N VAL A 148 -11.20 -5.23 2.29
CA VAL A 148 -12.17 -4.92 1.24
C VAL A 148 -13.04 -6.14 0.98
N THR A 149 -14.34 -5.99 1.14
CA THR A 149 -15.33 -7.03 0.85
C THR A 149 -16.27 -6.56 -0.25
N PRO A 150 -16.95 -7.49 -0.96
CA PRO A 150 -18.16 -7.15 -1.71
C PRO A 150 -19.17 -6.41 -0.83
N ALA A 151 -19.92 -5.45 -1.38
CA ALA A 151 -20.77 -4.59 -0.57
C ALA A 151 -22.07 -5.24 -0.04
N ASP A 152 -22.39 -6.44 -0.50
CA ASP A 152 -23.45 -7.30 0.02
C ASP A 152 -23.00 -8.14 1.24
N VAL A 153 -21.70 -8.17 1.54
CA VAL A 153 -21.18 -8.76 2.78
C VAL A 153 -21.40 -7.77 3.93
N GLY A 154 -22.07 -8.25 4.98
CA GLY A 154 -22.34 -7.53 6.24
C GLY A 154 -21.17 -7.62 7.20
#